data_AF-A0A5E4M7T3-F1
#
_entry.id   AF-A0A5E4M7T3-F1
#
_cell.length_a   1.000
_cell.length_b   1.000
_cell.length_c   1.000
_cell.angle_alpha   90.00
_cell.angle_beta   90.00
_cell.angle_gamma   90.00
#
_symmetry.space_group_name_H-M   'P 1'
#
loop_
_entity.id
_entity.type
_entity.pdbx_description
1 polymer ?
#
loop_
_entity_poly.entity_id
_entity_poly.type
_entity_poly.pdbx_seq_one_letter_code
_entity_poly.pdbx_strand_id
1 'polypeptide(L)'
;MMKDLEFFASRHFHFDDTRLQELIASQSDMDKRLFNMEISNIVWKDYFLKSIKGFKRHILKENEYSPEAKQRYNKIWIAYYTLKTFYYGFLIYLIILILKYIFY
;
A
#
# COMPACT_ATOMS: atom_id res chain seq x y z
N MET A 1 -7.21 8.20 18.86
CA MET A 1 -6.85 8.13 17.43
C MET A 1 -5.76 7.10 17.13
N MET A 2 -4.52 7.22 17.67
CA MET A 2 -3.47 6.23 17.38
C MET A 2 -3.75 4.84 17.96
N LYS A 3 -4.27 4.74 19.20
CA LYS A 3 -4.62 3.46 19.83
C LYS A 3 -5.77 2.73 19.14
N ASP A 4 -6.75 3.49 18.66
CA ASP A 4 -7.90 2.94 17.93
C ASP A 4 -7.44 2.40 16.58
N LEU A 5 -6.56 3.14 15.89
CA LEU A 5 -5.96 2.69 14.64
C LEU A 5 -5.12 1.43 14.84
N GLU A 6 -4.35 1.35 15.92
CA GLU A 6 -3.55 0.18 16.27
C GLU A 6 -4.43 -1.06 16.44
N PHE A 7 -5.59 -0.93 17.10
CA PHE A 7 -6.55 -2.03 17.26
C PHE A 7 -7.04 -2.59 15.91
N PHE A 8 -7.39 -1.72 14.96
CA PHE A 8 -7.86 -2.14 13.65
C PHE A 8 -6.72 -2.57 12.70
N ALA A 9 -5.52 -2.03 12.86
CA ALA A 9 -4.40 -2.31 11.97
C ALA A 9 -3.62 -3.58 12.35
N SER A 10 -3.57 -3.94 13.64
CA SER A 10 -2.75 -5.06 14.13
C SER A 10 -3.50 -6.38 14.29
N ARG A 11 -4.83 -6.37 14.17
CA ARG A 11 -5.66 -7.56 14.34
C ARG A 11 -6.05 -8.15 12.99
N HIS A 12 -5.96 -9.47 12.90
CA HIS A 12 -6.61 -10.19 11.82
C HIS A 12 -8.11 -10.25 12.08
N PHE A 13 -8.87 -9.71 11.13
CA PHE A 13 -10.32 -9.87 11.09
C PHE A 13 -10.64 -11.00 10.12
N HIS A 14 -11.29 -12.04 10.63
CA HIS A 14 -11.92 -13.04 9.81
C HIS A 14 -13.39 -12.66 9.66
N PHE A 15 -13.81 -12.41 8.43
CA PHE A 15 -15.21 -12.18 8.10
C PHE A 15 -15.68 -13.42 7.33
N ASP A 16 -16.62 -14.16 7.92
CA ASP A 16 -17.31 -15.23 7.21
C ASP A 16 -18.25 -14.61 6.18
N ASP A 17 -17.96 -14.83 4.90
CA ASP A 17 -18.71 -14.31 3.78
C ASP A 17 -19.53 -15.39 3.07
N THR A 18 -19.66 -16.60 3.62
CA THR A 18 -20.34 -17.73 2.97
C THR A 18 -21.76 -17.37 2.52
N ARG A 19 -22.55 -16.76 3.42
CA ARG A 19 -23.93 -16.33 3.11
C ARG A 19 -23.99 -15.17 2.11
N LEU A 20 -22.98 -14.32 2.09
CA LEU A 20 -22.88 -13.24 1.11
C LEU A 20 -22.63 -13.82 -0.28
N GLN A 21 -21.76 -14.83 -0.39
CA GLN A 21 -21.52 -15.53 -1.66
C GLN A 21 -22.76 -16.27 -2.16
N GLU A 22 -23.51 -16.95 -1.28
CA GLU A 22 -24.80 -17.58 -1.62
C GLU A 22 -25.82 -16.56 -2.12
N LEU A 23 -25.91 -15.40 -1.45
CA LEU A 23 -26.78 -14.31 -1.88
C LEU A 23 -26.40 -13.81 -3.27
N ILE A 24 -25.12 -13.51 -3.50
CA ILE A 24 -24.63 -13.07 -4.81
C ILE A 24 -24.95 -14.13 -5.88
N ALA A 25 -24.74 -15.41 -5.60
CA ALA A 25 -25.03 -16.49 -6.53
C ALA A 25 -26.52 -16.56 -6.90
N SER A 26 -27.42 -16.28 -5.95
CA SER A 26 -28.88 -16.29 -6.15
C SER A 26 -29.43 -15.12 -6.98
N GLN A 27 -28.64 -14.07 -7.20
CA GLN A 27 -29.08 -12.88 -7.93
C GLN A 27 -29.13 -13.09 -9.45
N SER A 28 -30.05 -12.36 -10.10
CA SER A 28 -30.09 -12.27 -11.55
C SER A 28 -28.88 -11.51 -12.10
N ASP A 29 -28.54 -11.73 -13.38
CA ASP A 29 -27.46 -11.00 -14.03
C ASP A 29 -27.72 -9.49 -14.10
N MET A 30 -29.00 -9.08 -14.14
CA MET A 30 -29.38 -7.67 -14.08
C MET A 30 -29.03 -7.08 -12.72
N ASP A 31 -29.41 -7.78 -11.64
CA ASP A 31 -29.18 -7.31 -10.28
C ASP A 31 -27.70 -7.26 -9.94
N LYS A 32 -26.91 -8.25 -10.38
CA LYS A 32 -25.45 -8.25 -10.22
C LYS A 32 -24.79 -7.04 -10.89
N ARG A 33 -25.32 -6.59 -12.03
CA ARG A 33 -24.81 -5.40 -12.74
C ARG A 33 -25.21 -4.11 -12.04
N LEU A 34 -26.43 -4.04 -11.52
CA LEU A 34 -26.92 -2.86 -10.79
C LEU A 34 -26.26 -2.72 -9.42
N PHE A 35 -26.03 -3.85 -8.74
CA PHE A 35 -25.48 -3.93 -7.39
C PHE A 35 -24.22 -4.80 -7.41
N ASN A 36 -23.09 -4.19 -7.78
CA ASN A 36 -21.81 -4.89 -7.79
C ASN A 36 -21.31 -5.15 -6.35
N MET A 37 -21.81 -6.20 -5.74
CA MET A 37 -21.40 -6.69 -4.41
C MET A 37 -20.16 -7.59 -4.48
N GLU A 38 -19.77 -8.01 -5.68
CA GLU A 38 -18.64 -8.90 -5.89
C GLU A 38 -17.31 -8.13 -5.81
N ILE A 39 -16.58 -8.36 -4.71
CA ILE A 39 -15.30 -7.71 -4.39
C ILE A 39 -14.15 -8.28 -5.25
N SER A 40 -14.29 -9.51 -5.77
CA SER A 40 -13.27 -10.17 -6.60
C SER A 40 -12.96 -9.39 -7.89
N ASN A 41 -13.94 -8.64 -8.40
CA ASN A 41 -13.81 -7.83 -9.62
C ASN A 41 -13.09 -6.49 -9.40
N ILE A 42 -12.68 -6.17 -8.16
CA ILE A 42 -12.04 -4.90 -7.84
C ILE A 42 -10.57 -4.91 -8.29
N VAL A 43 -10.23 -3.97 -9.17
CA VAL A 43 -8.83 -3.60 -9.43
C VAL A 43 -8.31 -2.78 -8.25
N TRP A 44 -7.75 -3.47 -7.24
CA TRP A 44 -7.34 -2.89 -5.96
C TRP A 44 -6.46 -1.65 -6.09
N LYS A 45 -5.51 -1.67 -7.05
CA LYS A 45 -4.63 -0.53 -7.32
C LYS A 45 -5.42 0.75 -7.64
N ASP A 46 -6.41 0.65 -8.50
CA ASP A 46 -7.22 1.79 -8.93
C ASP A 46 -8.19 2.23 -7.84
N TYR A 47 -8.78 1.26 -7.14
CA TYR A 47 -9.65 1.51 -5.99
C TYR A 47 -8.93 2.35 -4.93
N PHE A 48 -7.77 1.89 -4.43
CA PHE A 48 -7.02 2.60 -3.41
C PHE A 48 -6.53 3.97 -3.91
N LEU A 49 -6.07 4.06 -5.16
CA LEU A 49 -5.62 5.33 -5.71
C LEU A 49 -6.75 6.37 -5.74
N LYS A 50 -7.96 5.98 -6.18
CA LYS A 50 -9.13 6.86 -6.19
C LYS A 50 -9.55 7.24 -4.77
N SER A 51 -9.57 6.28 -3.85
CA SER A 51 -9.93 6.51 -2.44
C SER A 51 -8.96 7.47 -1.75
N ILE A 52 -7.65 7.31 -1.94
CA ILE A 52 -6.63 8.21 -1.38
C ILE A 52 -6.79 9.63 -1.95
N LYS A 53 -7.04 9.77 -3.25
CA LYS A 53 -7.30 11.09 -3.86
C LYS A 53 -8.56 11.74 -3.28
N GLY A 54 -9.64 10.98 -3.12
CA GLY A 54 -10.87 11.45 -2.50
C GLY A 54 -10.66 11.90 -1.04
N PHE A 55 -9.94 11.08 -0.25
CA PHE A 55 -9.56 11.42 1.12
C PHE A 55 -8.76 12.73 1.17
N LYS A 56 -7.73 12.85 0.33
CA LYS A 56 -6.91 14.05 0.24
C LYS A 56 -7.74 15.30 -0.09
N ARG A 57 -8.64 15.20 -1.08
CA ARG A 57 -9.47 16.31 -1.55
C ARG A 57 -10.54 16.72 -0.54
N HIS A 58 -11.25 15.76 0.05
CA HIS A 58 -12.46 16.04 0.83
C HIS A 58 -12.22 16.11 2.34
N ILE A 59 -11.32 15.28 2.87
CA ILE A 59 -11.03 15.22 4.31
C ILE A 59 -9.87 16.16 4.63
N LEU A 60 -8.75 16.03 3.91
CA LEU A 60 -7.58 16.88 4.16
C LEU A 60 -7.68 18.27 3.52
N LYS A 61 -8.64 18.47 2.59
CA LYS A 61 -8.81 19.72 1.83
C LYS A 61 -7.53 20.14 1.09
N GLU A 62 -6.71 19.18 0.69
CA GLU A 62 -5.48 19.42 -0.07
C GLU A 62 -5.76 19.32 -1.57
N ASN A 63 -5.11 20.18 -2.36
CA ASN A 63 -5.14 20.07 -3.81
C ASN A 63 -4.47 18.77 -4.27
N GLU A 64 -5.05 18.12 -5.30
CA GLU A 64 -4.52 16.87 -5.87
C GLU A 64 -3.04 17.04 -6.24
N TYR A 65 -2.71 18.19 -6.85
CA TYR A 65 -1.35 18.66 -7.06
C TYR A 65 -0.95 19.66 -5.97
N SER A 66 -0.09 19.21 -5.05
CA SER A 66 0.67 20.11 -4.18
C SER A 66 2.15 20.00 -4.54
N PRO A 67 2.80 21.10 -4.99
CA PRO A 67 4.24 21.10 -5.25
C PRO A 67 5.04 20.76 -3.99
N GLU A 68 4.54 21.12 -2.81
CA GLU A 68 5.17 20.80 -1.51
C GLU A 68 5.16 19.29 -1.25
N ALA A 69 4.05 18.60 -1.56
CA ALA A 69 3.97 17.15 -1.44
C ALA A 69 5.00 16.45 -2.34
N LYS A 70 5.18 16.96 -3.57
CA LYS A 70 6.21 16.47 -4.51
C LYS A 70 7.62 16.70 -3.97
N GLN A 71 7.89 17.88 -3.40
CA GLN A 71 9.19 18.17 -2.78
C GLN A 71 9.47 17.26 -1.58
N ARG A 72 8.48 17.04 -0.70
CA ARG A 72 8.61 16.12 0.44
C ARG A 72 8.88 14.70 -0.01
N TYR A 73 8.15 14.22 -1.02
CA TYR A 73 8.38 12.91 -1.62
C TYR A 73 9.81 12.80 -2.17
N ASN A 74 10.27 13.79 -2.95
CA ASN A 74 11.62 13.80 -3.50
C ASN A 74 12.70 13.77 -2.41
N LYS A 75 12.52 14.50 -1.30
CA LYS A 75 13.46 14.46 -0.16
C LYS A 75 13.57 13.05 0.44
N ILE A 76 12.43 12.40 0.69
CA ILE A 76 12.38 11.02 1.21
C ILE A 76 13.01 10.05 0.21
N TRP A 77 12.71 10.24 -1.07
CA TRP A 77 13.24 9.41 -2.16
C TRP A 77 14.77 9.50 -2.22
N ILE A 78 15.33 10.72 -2.23
CA ILE A 78 16.79 10.93 -2.20
C ILE A 78 17.39 10.26 -0.96
N ALA A 79 16.85 10.52 0.23
CA ALA A 79 17.34 9.93 1.48
C ALA A 79 17.35 8.39 1.43
N TYR A 80 16.27 7.78 0.92
CA TYR A 80 16.14 6.34 0.78
C TYR A 80 17.20 5.76 -0.17
N TYR A 81 17.37 6.33 -1.37
CA TYR A 81 18.35 5.82 -2.34
C TYR A 81 19.80 6.06 -1.90
N THR A 82 20.09 7.16 -1.20
CA THR A 82 21.39 7.42 -0.61
C THR A 82 21.72 6.37 0.46
N LEU A 83 20.82 6.14 1.41
CA LEU A 83 20.97 5.10 2.44
C LEU A 83 21.14 3.70 1.83
N LYS A 84 20.31 3.38 0.82
CA LYS A 84 20.38 2.11 0.10
C LYS A 84 21.74 1.92 -0.57
N THR A 85 22.27 2.95 -1.21
CA THR A 85 23.59 2.92 -1.85
C THR A 85 24.70 2.67 -0.84
N PHE A 86 24.70 3.38 0.30
CA PHE A 86 25.68 3.15 1.36
C PHE A 86 25.60 1.74 1.94
N TYR A 87 24.38 1.24 2.17
CA TYR A 87 24.16 -0.12 2.67
C TYR A 87 24.75 -1.19 1.74
N TYR A 88 24.45 -1.14 0.43
CA TYR A 88 25.03 -2.10 -0.52
C TYR A 88 26.53 -1.90 -0.71
N GLY A 89 27.02 -0.67 -0.71
CA GLY A 89 28.46 -0.39 -0.76
C GLY A 89 29.21 -1.00 0.43
N PHE A 90 28.64 -0.87 1.63
CA PHE A 90 29.17 -1.46 2.85
C PHE A 90 29.16 -3.00 2.79
N LEU A 91 28.07 -3.61 2.30
CA LEU A 91 28.01 -5.07 2.11
C LEU A 91 29.07 -5.57 1.13
N ILE A 92 29.25 -4.89 -0.01
CA ILE A 92 30.30 -5.25 -0.99
C ILE A 92 31.69 -5.13 -0.37
N TYR A 93 31.95 -4.06 0.40
CA TYR A 93 33.21 -3.88 1.10
C TYR A 93 33.50 -5.03 2.08
N LEU A 94 32.50 -5.43 2.89
CA LEU A 94 32.63 -6.56 3.80
C LEU A 94 32.93 -7.87 3.06
N ILE A 95 32.25 -8.11 1.92
CA ILE A 95 32.51 -9.30 1.09
C ILE A 95 33.97 -9.29 0.60
N ILE A 96 34.47 -8.17 0.09
CA ILE A 96 35.86 -8.04 -0.35
C ILE A 96 36.84 -8.29 0.79
N LEU A 97 36.55 -7.77 1.99
CA LEU A 97 37.40 -7.96 3.17
C LEU A 97 37.44 -9.43 3.60
N ILE A 98 36.30 -10.12 3.61
CA ILE A 98 36.21 -11.56 3.92
C ILE A 98 36.98 -12.37 2.88
N LEU A 99 36.81 -12.08 1.59
CA LEU A 99 37.55 -12.75 0.53
C LEU A 99 39.06 -12.54 0.69
N LYS A 100 39.50 -11.30 0.99
CA LYS A 100 40.92 -11.02 1.24
C LYS A 100 41.46 -11.81 2.42
N TYR A 101 40.69 -11.95 3.50
CA TYR A 101 41.08 -12.74 4.68
C TYR A 101 41.15 -14.25 4.41
N ILE A 102 40.35 -14.78 3.47
CA ILE A 102 40.33 -16.21 3.14
C ILE A 102 41.45 -16.57 2.14
N PHE A 103 41.75 -15.70 1.18
CA PHE A 103 42.71 -15.96 0.09
C PHE A 103 44.14 -15.48 0.37
N TYR A 104 44.37 -14.75 1.46
CA TYR A 104 45.69 -14.32 1.93
C TYR A 104 45.88 -14.73 3.39
#